data_AF-A0A5B8NSX7-F1
#
_entry.id   AF-A0A5B8NSX7-F1
#
_cell.length_a   1.000
_cell.length_b   1.000
_cell.length_c   1.000
_cell.angle_alpha   90.00
_cell.angle_beta   90.00
_cell.angle_gamma   90.00
#
_symmetry.space_group_name_H-M   'P 1'
#
loop_
_entity.id
_entity.type
_entity.pdbx_description
1 polymer ?
#
loop_
_entity_poly.entity_id
_entity_poly.type
_entity_poly.pdbx_seq_one_letter_code
_entity_poly.pdbx_strand_id
1 'polypeptide(L)'
;MNETDFPRILLLTSCTGEKRYKPTNPLAQSDFRLSVCDSSGTRKPRREEELAEFATPASNIYTGAQHRQAMEGVKALRQALGSQAKAV
;
A
#
# COMPACT_ATOMS: atom_id res chain seq x y z
N MET A 1 -28.66 -1.39 9.12
CA MET A 1 -27.76 -2.49 8.71
C MET A 1 -26.69 -2.58 9.76
N ASN A 2 -26.56 -3.74 10.41
CA ASN A 2 -25.52 -3.96 11.40
C ASN A 2 -24.20 -4.30 10.67
N GLU A 3 -23.05 -3.98 11.26
CA GLU A 3 -21.72 -4.32 10.68
C GLU A 3 -21.56 -5.82 10.36
N THR A 4 -22.38 -6.69 10.97
CA THR A 4 -22.41 -8.14 10.77
C THR A 4 -23.15 -8.62 9.52
N ASP A 5 -23.85 -7.75 8.79
CA ASP A 5 -24.65 -8.14 7.60
C ASP A 5 -23.85 -8.14 6.29
N PHE A 6 -22.58 -7.72 6.31
CA PHE A 6 -21.76 -7.70 5.09
C PHE A 6 -21.05 -9.05 4.86
N PRO A 7 -21.07 -9.58 3.62
CA PRO A 7 -20.35 -10.81 3.29
C PRO A 7 -18.85 -10.64 3.53
N ARG A 8 -18.24 -11.63 4.20
CA ARG A 8 -16.79 -11.69 4.39
C ARG A 8 -16.15 -12.28 3.15
N ILE A 9 -15.31 -11.49 2.48
CA ILE A 9 -14.63 -11.88 1.25
C ILE A 9 -13.14 -12.03 1.55
N LEU A 10 -12.59 -13.23 1.30
CA LEU A 10 -11.15 -13.51 1.32
C LEU A 10 -10.62 -13.48 -0.11
N LEU A 11 -9.66 -12.58 -0.38
CA LEU A 11 -9.04 -12.47 -1.70
C LEU A 11 -7.63 -13.07 -1.70
N LEU A 12 -7.45 -14.19 -2.40
CA LEU A 12 -6.14 -14.82 -2.60
C LEU A 12 -5.62 -14.48 -4.00
N THR A 13 -4.51 -13.75 -4.08
CA THR A 13 -3.88 -13.33 -5.35
C THR A 13 -2.36 -13.44 -5.26
N SER A 14 -1.68 -13.66 -6.39
CA SER A 14 -0.22 -13.68 -6.49
C SER A 14 0.24 -12.69 -7.56
N CYS A 15 0.82 -11.57 -7.14
CA CYS A 15 1.35 -10.59 -8.09
C CYS A 15 2.80 -10.91 -8.45
N THR A 16 3.18 -10.66 -9.70
CA THR A 16 4.52 -10.93 -10.28
C THR A 16 5.62 -9.99 -9.74
N GLY A 17 5.39 -9.27 -8.64
CA GLY A 17 6.36 -8.37 -8.02
C GLY A 17 6.57 -7.03 -8.76
N GLU A 18 5.85 -6.79 -9.87
CA GLU A 18 5.93 -5.56 -10.65
C GLU A 18 5.30 -4.39 -9.88
N LYS A 19 6.14 -3.43 -9.49
CA LYS A 19 5.76 -2.20 -8.79
C LYS A 19 5.77 -1.01 -9.74
N ARG A 20 4.87 -0.05 -9.49
CA ARG A 20 4.71 1.19 -10.25
C ARG A 20 5.98 2.05 -10.27
N TYR A 21 6.68 2.09 -9.15
CA TYR A 21 7.93 2.81 -9.01
C TYR A 21 9.02 1.88 -8.51
N LYS A 22 10.23 2.10 -9.02
CA LYS A 22 11.48 1.44 -8.59
C LYS A 22 12.52 2.56 -8.38
N PRO A 23 12.53 3.21 -7.19
CA PRO A 23 13.48 4.27 -6.90
C PRO A 23 14.91 3.77 -7.07
N THR A 24 15.80 4.61 -7.61
CA THR A 24 17.23 4.26 -7.77
C THR A 24 17.92 4.02 -6.43
N ASN A 25 17.46 4.69 -5.37
CA ASN A 25 17.96 4.56 -4.01
C ASN A 25 16.83 4.11 -3.04
N PRO A 26 16.41 2.83 -3.09
CA PRO A 26 15.32 2.34 -2.24
C PRO A 26 15.71 2.33 -0.76
N LEU A 27 14.71 2.27 0.12
CA LEU A 27 14.96 2.11 1.56
C LEU A 27 15.72 0.82 1.83
N ALA A 28 16.79 0.92 2.61
CA ALA A 28 17.58 -0.20 3.08
C ALA A 28 17.29 -0.48 4.56
N GLN A 29 17.66 -1.66 5.06
CA GLN A 29 17.44 -2.03 6.46
C GLN A 29 18.11 -1.05 7.44
N SER A 30 19.22 -0.42 7.04
CA SER A 30 19.90 0.63 7.82
C SER A 30 19.03 1.85 8.08
N ASP A 31 18.11 2.19 7.17
CA ASP A 31 17.22 3.35 7.30
C ASP A 31 16.20 3.18 8.44
N PHE A 32 16.01 1.95 8.93
CA PHE A 32 15.08 1.61 10.01
C PHE A 32 15.75 1.38 11.37
N ARG A 33 17.08 1.49 11.46
CA ARG A 33 17.79 1.29 12.73
C ARG A 33 17.58 2.51 13.64
N LEU A 34 17.12 2.27 14.86
CA LEU A 34 16.92 3.29 15.90
C LEU A 34 18.19 4.10 16.20
N SER A 35 19.38 3.50 16.09
CA SER A 35 20.67 4.18 16.27
C SER A 35 21.07 5.10 15.11
N VAL A 36 20.34 5.04 14.00
CA VAL A 36 20.59 5.79 12.75
C VAL A 36 19.62 6.96 12.63
N CYS A 37 18.50 6.94 13.37
CA CYS A 37 17.85 8.15 13.84
C CYS A 37 18.88 8.89 14.69
N ASP A 38 19.39 10.02 14.20
CA ASP A 38 20.28 10.81 15.04
C ASP A 38 19.54 11.19 16.33
N SER A 39 20.28 11.53 17.38
CA SER A 39 19.75 11.96 18.67
C SER A 39 18.83 13.20 18.58
N SER A 40 18.65 13.79 17.38
CA SER A 40 17.77 14.91 17.05
C SER A 40 16.51 14.54 16.24
N GLY A 41 16.35 13.28 15.79
CA GLY A 41 15.16 12.78 15.09
C GLY A 41 15.03 13.16 13.60
N THR A 42 16.05 13.71 12.96
CA THR A 42 15.92 14.39 11.64
C THR A 42 16.10 13.50 10.40
N ARG A 43 16.69 12.31 10.55
CA ARG A 43 17.08 11.46 9.39
C ARG A 43 15.89 10.75 8.71
N LYS A 44 14.83 10.43 9.45
CA LYS A 44 13.61 9.81 8.91
C LYS A 44 12.82 10.78 8.02
N PRO A 45 12.56 12.05 8.42
CA PRO A 45 11.97 13.06 7.54
C PRO A 45 12.70 13.22 6.21
N ARG A 46 14.03 13.25 6.23
CA ARG A 46 14.83 13.42 5.01
C ARG A 46 14.62 12.28 3.99
N ARG A 47 14.56 11.02 4.44
CA ARG A 47 14.33 9.89 3.54
C ARG A 47 12.90 9.87 2.99
N GLU A 48 11.93 10.33 3.78
CA GLU A 48 10.55 10.48 3.33
C GLU A 48 10.44 11.58 2.25
N GLU A 49 11.13 12.71 2.43
CA GLU A 49 11.23 13.78 1.43
C GLU A 49 11.89 13.30 0.13
N GLU A 50 13.02 12.59 0.22
CA GLU A 50 13.75 12.04 -0.93
C GLU A 50 12.91 11.05 -1.74
N LEU A 51 11.92 10.39 -1.12
CA LEU A 51 11.06 9.38 -1.76
C LEU A 51 9.65 9.90 -2.06
N ALA A 52 9.35 11.16 -1.76
CA ALA A 52 8.00 11.71 -1.85
C ALA A 52 7.40 11.59 -3.26
N GLU A 53 8.22 11.73 -4.31
CA GLU A 53 7.76 11.58 -5.70
C GLU A 53 7.27 10.17 -6.05
N PHE A 54 7.70 9.15 -5.31
CA PHE A 54 7.31 7.76 -5.52
C PHE A 54 6.13 7.34 -4.61
N ALA A 55 5.65 8.24 -3.75
CA ALA A 55 4.55 7.96 -2.85
C ALA A 55 3.26 7.71 -3.65
N THR A 56 2.59 6.60 -3.35
CA THR A 56 1.33 6.24 -4.01
C THR A 56 0.44 5.43 -3.06
N PRO A 57 -0.89 5.50 -3.19
CA PRO A 57 -1.78 4.64 -2.42
C PRO A 57 -1.42 3.16 -2.60
N ALA A 58 -1.57 2.36 -1.54
CA ALA A 58 -1.25 0.93 -1.58
C ALA A 58 -1.94 0.18 -2.73
N SER A 59 -3.16 0.59 -3.08
CA SER A 59 -3.92 0.07 -4.23
C SER A 59 -3.22 0.25 -5.58
N ASN A 60 -2.31 1.20 -5.68
CA ASN A 60 -1.65 1.60 -6.92
C ASN A 60 -0.18 1.16 -6.97
N ILE A 61 0.33 0.50 -5.92
CA ILE A 61 1.74 0.07 -5.84
C ILE A 61 2.05 -0.98 -6.89
N TYR A 62 1.18 -1.97 -7.07
CA TYR A 62 1.42 -3.07 -8.01
C TYR A 62 0.70 -2.84 -9.34
N THR A 63 1.37 -3.19 -10.44
CA THR A 63 0.87 -2.95 -11.81
C THR A 63 0.44 -4.22 -12.54
N GLY A 64 0.69 -5.39 -11.95
CA GLY A 64 0.28 -6.68 -12.49
C GLY A 64 -1.22 -6.80 -12.70
N ALA A 65 -1.64 -7.54 -13.74
CA ALA A 65 -3.04 -7.67 -14.13
C ALA A 65 -3.94 -8.20 -12.99
N GLN A 66 -3.47 -9.22 -12.25
CA GLN A 66 -4.21 -9.79 -11.12
C GLN A 66 -4.48 -8.75 -10.03
N HIS A 67 -3.47 -7.95 -9.67
CA HIS A 67 -3.63 -6.88 -8.68
C HIS A 67 -4.59 -5.79 -9.16
N ARG A 68 -4.51 -5.39 -10.43
CA ARG A 68 -5.42 -4.40 -11.01
C ARG A 68 -6.87 -4.87 -10.97
N GLN A 69 -7.13 -6.10 -11.41
CA GLN A 69 -8.47 -6.70 -11.39
C GLN A 69 -9.01 -6.84 -9.96
N ALA A 70 -8.17 -7.27 -9.00
CA ALA A 70 -8.53 -7.32 -7.59
C ALA A 70 -8.96 -5.94 -7.07
N MET A 71 -8.18 -4.89 -7.34
CA MET A 71 -8.50 -3.54 -6.90
C MET A 71 -9.74 -2.95 -7.59
N GLU A 72 -9.99 -3.31 -8.86
CA GLU A 72 -11.24 -2.97 -9.57
C GLU A 72 -12.46 -3.60 -8.89
N GLY A 73 -12.37 -4.88 -8.50
CA GLY A 73 -13.43 -5.57 -7.74
C GLY A 73 -13.69 -4.90 -6.39
N VAL A 74 -12.63 -4.57 -5.64
CA VAL A 74 -12.76 -3.83 -4.36
C VAL A 74 -13.42 -2.47 -4.57
N LYS A 75 -13.08 -1.76 -5.65
CA LYS A 75 -13.69 -0.47 -5.99
C LYS A 75 -15.18 -0.64 -6.27
N ALA A 76 -15.56 -1.63 -7.08
CA ALA A 76 -16.96 -1.92 -7.41
C ALA A 76 -17.77 -2.28 -6.14
N LEU A 77 -17.21 -3.12 -5.27
CA LEU A 77 -17.84 -3.48 -3.98
C LEU A 77 -18.09 -2.25 -3.10
N ARG A 78 -17.09 -1.36 -2.96
CA ARG A 78 -17.24 -0.13 -2.17
C ARG A 78 -18.23 0.86 -2.78
N GLN A 79 -18.36 0.90 -4.11
CA GLN A 79 -19.38 1.72 -4.78
C GLN A 79 -20.78 1.18 -4.52
N ALA A 80 -20.96 -0.15 -4.49
CA ALA A 80 -22.26 -0.77 -4.27
C ALA A 80 -22.68 -0.78 -2.79
N LEU A 81 -21.74 -0.97 -1.87
CA LEU A 81 -22.01 -1.26 -0.44
C LEU A 81 -21.54 -0.15 0.51
N GLY A 82 -20.87 0.88 -0.01
CA GLY A 82 -20.26 1.96 0.78
C GLY A 82 -18.80 1.71 1.14
N SER A 83 -18.12 2.77 1.61
CA SER A 83 -16.68 2.77 1.90
C SER A 83 -16.26 1.84 3.04
N GLN A 84 -17.21 1.38 3.86
CA GLN A 84 -16.96 0.45 4.95
C GLN A 84 -16.78 -1.01 4.49
N ALA A 85 -17.04 -1.32 3.21
CA ALA A 85 -16.75 -2.62 2.66
C ALA A 85 -15.23 -2.90 2.69
N LYS A 86 -14.84 -3.89 3.51
CA LYS A 86 -13.47 -4.34 3.70
C LYS A 86 -13.27 -5.65 2.94
N ALA A 87 -12.33 -5.65 1.98
CA ALA A 87 -11.74 -6.87 1.47
C ALA A 87 -10.55 -7.19 2.38
N VAL A 88 -10.54 -8.39 2.96
CA VAL A 88 -9.49 -8.87 3.87
C VAL A 88 -8.71 -9.99 3.19
#